data_AF-A0A285FEC6-F1
#
_entry.id   AF-A0A285FEC6-F1
#
_cell.length_a   1.000
_cell.length_b   1.000
_cell.length_c   1.000
_cell.angle_alpha   90.00
_cell.angle_beta   90.00
_cell.angle_gamma   90.00
#
_symmetry.space_group_name_H-M   'P 1'
#
loop_
_entity.id
_entity.type
_entity.pdbx_description
1 polymer ?
#
loop_
_entity_poly.entity_id
_entity_poly.type
_entity_poly.pdbx_seq_one_letter_code
_entity_poly.pdbx_strand_id
1 'polypeptide(L)' 'MTLSVSLVGTGKEPLVVRPIDGHPDTAVIRVGADFCLMVRAADIERLSCALDQAREVLTVSARDESKE' A
#
# COMPACT_ATOMS: atom_id res chain seq x y z
N MET A 1 18.60 -3.41 -13.44
CA MET A 1 18.46 -4.22 -12.23
C MET A 1 17.22 -3.70 -11.50
N THR A 2 16.21 -4.54 -11.27
CA THR A 2 14.93 -4.11 -10.70
C THR A 2 14.85 -4.61 -9.26
N LEU A 3 14.69 -3.70 -8.31
CA LEU A 3 14.46 -4.05 -6.91
C LEU A 3 12.94 -4.20 -6.72
N SER A 4 12.50 -5.38 -6.30
CA SER A 4 11.11 -5.63 -5.91
C SER A 4 11.01 -5.66 -4.39
N VAL A 5 10.22 -4.76 -3.82
CA VAL A 5 9.97 -4.70 -2.37
C VAL A 5 8.53 -5.10 -2.12
N SER A 6 8.33 -6.11 -1.27
CA SER A 6 7.01 -6.51 -0.77
C SER A 6 6.83 -5.93 0.62
N LEU A 7 5.79 -5.13 0.80
CA LEU A 7 5.45 -4.52 2.08
C LEU A 7 4.29 -5.29 2.72
N VAL A 8 4.52 -5.85 3.90
CA VAL A 8 3.48 -6.54 4.67
C VAL A 8 3.23 -5.73 5.94
N GLY A 9 2.10 -5.04 5.99
CA GLY A 9 1.63 -4.40 7.21
C GLY A 9 1.18 -5.47 8.21
N THR A 10 1.80 -5.53 9.38
CA THR A 10 1.41 -6.46 10.47
C THR A 10 0.43 -5.82 11.46
N GLY A 11 0.11 -4.53 11.27
CA GLY A 11 -0.84 -3.78 12.08
C GLY A 11 -2.29 -3.94 11.62
N LYS A 12 -3.23 -3.46 12.44
CA LYS A 12 -4.66 -3.39 12.09
C LYS A 12 -4.98 -2.23 11.14
N GLU A 13 -4.03 -1.31 10.96
CA GLU A 13 -4.21 -0.11 10.16
C GLU A 13 -3.85 -0.39 8.70
N PRO A 14 -4.66 0.07 7.74
CA PRO A 14 -4.36 -0.12 6.34
C PRO A 14 -3.10 0.65 5.94
N LEU A 15 -2.35 0.12 4.99
CA LEU A 15 -1.31 0.88 4.31
C LEU A 15 -1.96 2.07 3.58
N VAL A 16 -1.38 3.26 3.72
CA VAL A 16 -1.89 4.47 3.06
C VAL A 16 -0.80 5.06 2.19
N VAL A 17 -1.10 5.26 0.91
CA VAL A 17 -0.22 5.97 -0.03
C VAL A 17 -0.67 7.42 -0.09
N ARG A 18 0.26 8.36 0.08
CA ARG A 18 0.02 9.79 -0.12
C ARG A 18 1.07 10.40 -1.02
N PRO A 19 0.70 11.06 -2.13
CA PRO A 19 1.64 11.83 -2.92
C PRO A 19 2.21 12.99 -2.07
N ILE A 20 3.42 13.44 -2.43
CA ILE A 20 4.04 14.61 -1.79
C ILE A 20 3.83 15.83 -2.69
N ASP A 21 3.29 16.91 -2.13
CA ASP A 21 3.11 18.17 -2.84
C ASP A 21 4.44 18.68 -3.41
N GLY A 22 4.42 19.07 -4.69
CA GLY A 22 5.63 19.51 -5.41
C GLY A 22 6.52 18.38 -5.92
N HIS A 23 6.21 17.11 -5.64
CA HIS A 23 6.98 15.95 -6.08
C HIS A 23 6.06 14.87 -6.69
N PRO A 24 5.65 15.01 -7.97
CA PRO A 24 4.64 14.16 -8.61
C PRO A 24 5.06 12.69 -8.77
N ASP A 25 6.36 12.42 -8.72
CA ASP A 25 6.97 11.10 -8.81
C ASP A 25 7.24 10.46 -7.44
N THR A 26 6.81 11.11 -6.35
CA THR A 26 7.14 10.70 -4.98
C THR A 26 5.90 10.53 -4.13
N ALA A 27 5.84 9.44 -3.36
CA ALA A 27 4.80 9.19 -2.38
C ALA A 27 5.37 8.68 -1.06
N VAL A 28 4.59 8.88 0.00
CA VAL A 28 4.82 8.25 1.30
C VAL A 28 3.82 7.10 1.47
N ILE A 29 4.34 5.92 1.75
CA ILE A 29 3.55 4.76 2.19
C ILE A 29 3.65 4.70 3.71
N ARG A 30 2.53 4.92 4.40
CA ARG A 30 2.44 4.75 5.85
C ARG A 30 2.14 3.30 6.20
N VAL A 31 2.91 2.74 7.14
CA VAL A 31 2.79 1.37 7.67
C VAL A 31 2.49 1.46 9.17
N GLY A 32 1.21 1.36 9.52
CA GLY A 32 0.77 1.61 10.89
C GLY A 32 1.04 3.03 11.36
N ALA A 33 1.17 3.24 12.67
CA ALA A 33 1.42 4.54 13.27
C ALA A 33 2.89 4.98 13.17
N ASP A 34 3.83 4.02 13.19
CA ASP A 34 5.24 4.29 13.52
C ASP A 34 6.16 4.34 12.29
N PHE A 35 5.77 3.74 11.17
CA PHE A 35 6.65 3.59 10.01
C PHE A 35 6.10 4.30 8.77
N CYS A 36 6.98 5.00 8.06
CA CYS A 36 6.70 5.63 6.78
C CYS A 36 7.83 5.31 5.80
N LEU A 37 7.50 4.92 4.58
CA LEU A 37 8.44 4.72 3.49
C LEU A 37 8.23 5.79 2.43
N MET A 38 9.31 6.44 2.03
CA MET A 38 9.30 7.34 0.88
C MET A 38 9.68 6.54 -0.35
N VAL A 39 8.79 6.51 -1.34
CA VAL A 39 8.99 5.80 -2.59
C VAL A 39 8.95 6.78 -3.75
N ARG A 40 9.85 6.59 -4.72
CA ARG A 40 9.69 7.18 -6.04
C ARG A 40 9.09 6.14 -6.97
N ALA A 41 8.00 6.50 -7.64
CA ALA A 41 7.44 5.70 -8.71
C ALA A 41 7.00 6.61 -9.85
N ALA A 42 7.19 6.14 -11.08
CA ALA A 42 6.81 6.90 -12.27
C ALA A 42 5.28 7.12 -12.39
N ASP A 43 4.49 6.28 -11.70
CA ASP A 43 3.03 6.29 -11.73
C ASP A 43 2.48 5.95 -10.34
N ILE A 44 2.37 6.99 -9.50
CA ILE A 44 1.88 6.89 -8.11
C ILE A 44 0.38 6.53 -8.06
N GLU A 45 -0.39 6.95 -9.06
CA GLU A 45 -1.82 6.62 -9.14
C GLU A 45 -2.00 5.11 -9.35
N ARG A 46 -1.25 4.53 -10.28
CA ARG A 46 -1.26 3.08 -10.49
C ARG A 46 -0.84 2.30 -9.24
N LEU A 47 0.14 2.82 -8.48
CA LEU A 47 0.55 2.22 -7.22
C LEU A 47 -0.58 2.25 -6.18
N SER A 48 -1.27 3.39 -6.06
CA SER A 48 -2.41 3.55 -5.15
C SER A 48 -3.55 2.60 -5.52
N CYS A 49 -3.89 2.51 -6.82
CA CYS A 49 -4.93 1.62 -7.31
C CYS A 49 -4.61 0.14 -7.06
N ALA A 50 -3.36 -0.29 -7.29
CA ALA A 50 -2.94 -1.66 -7.02
C ALA A 50 -3.04 -2.01 -5.52
N LEU A 51 -2.77 -1.05 -4.63
CA LEU A 51 -2.92 -1.25 -3.19
C LEU A 51 -4.39 -1.40 -2.78
N ASP A 52 -5.28 -0.58 -3.33
CA ASP A 52 -6.72 -0.69 -3.07
C ASP A 52 -7.28 -2.04 -3.56
N GLN A 53 -6.88 -2.48 -4.76
CA GLN A 53 -7.25 -3.80 -5.29
C GLN A 53 -6.76 -4.95 -4.40
N ALA A 54 -5.50 -4.89 -3.96
CA ALA A 54 -4.95 -5.89 -3.05
C ALA A 54 -5.75 -5.95 -1.73
N ARG A 55 -6.16 -4.79 -1.21
CA ARG A 55 -6.98 -4.70 0.01
C ARG A 55 -8.36 -5.31 -0.18
N GLU A 56 -8.99 -5.09 -1.33
CA GLU A 56 -10.28 -5.67 -1.67
C GLU A 56 -10.21 -7.21 -1.69
N VAL A 57 -9.23 -7.77 -2.39
CA VAL A 57 -9.01 -9.23 -2.46
C VAL A 57 -8.82 -9.83 -1.06
N LEU A 58 -7.94 -9.25 -0.25
CA LEU A 58 -7.68 -9.73 1.11
C LEU A 58 -8.92 -9.63 2.01
N THR A 59 -9.72 -8.58 1.86
CA THR A 59 -10.97 -8.40 2.62
C THR A 59 -12.01 -9.45 2.26
N VAL A 60 -12.11 -9.81 0.97
CA VAL A 60 -13.01 -10.87 0.50
C VAL A 60 -12.55 -12.22 1.04
N SER A 61 -11.25 -12.56 0.91
CA SER A 61 -10.70 -13.83 1.39
C SER A 61 -10.89 -14.02 2.90
N ALA A 62 -10.66 -12.98 3.72
CA ALA A 62 -10.86 -13.06 5.16
C ALA A 62 -12.33 -13.25 5.57
N ARG A 63 -13.29 -12.81 4.75
CA ARG A 63 -14.74 -13.05 4.97
C ARG A 63 -15.16 -14.47 4.63
N ASP A 64 -14.51 -15.11 3.66
CA ASP A 64 -14.76 -16.51 3.30
C ASP A 64 -14.27 -17.46 4.42
N GLU A 65 -13.08 -17.21 4.98
CA GLU A 65 -12.55 -18.02 6.10
C GLU A 65 -13.39 -17.92 7.39
N SER A 66 -14.22 -16.88 7.55
CA SER A 66 -15.10 -16.72 8.74
C SER A 66 -16.42 -17.50 8.65
N LYS A 67 -16.67 -18.21 7.53
CA LYS A 67 -17.88 -19.00 7.30
C LYS A 67 -17.69 -20.52 7.37
N GLU A 68 -16.47 -20.99 7.56
CA GLU A 68 -16.15 -22.41 7.84
C GLU A 68 -16.14 -22.73 9.34
#